data_AF-A0A1H7RCU4-F1
#
_entry.id   AF-A0A1H7RCU4-F1
#
_cell.length_a   1.000
_cell.length_b   1.000
_cell.length_c   1.000
_cell.angle_alpha   90.00
_cell.angle_beta   90.00
_cell.angle_gamma   90.00
#
_symmetry.space_group_name_H-M   'P 1'
#
loop_
_entity.id
_entity.type
_entity.pdbx_description
1 polymer ?
#
loop_
_entity_poly.entity_id
_entity_poly.type
_entity_poly.pdbx_seq_one_letter_code
_entity_poly.pdbx_strand_id
1 'polypeptide(L)'
;MSREQIWTRHGHGAVSLRLAGIFDSGDFQRLQSELAIDAIRGRDFPGAVSRLSGMFVFDEVESALAAEQAAWGGHINSNYLTDVGLMYGAATRVDANWITQMLDAEANLVPEWEQLAVKYWSGEASGASPIWELLVDGSAIVYGTRVRNQAYEVIQSRYPQSLGLLEESRIAALLGFSLGHVSSWLTRKEDHAELAFYLDNTSDGDPRYLAAVAEYLKTAPPDSVNARALFATPGVARLPDLTSYSKALPLRPQP
;
A
#
# COMPACT_ATOMS: atom_id res chain seq x y z
N MET A 1 -4.03 2.19 -16.73
CA MET A 1 -2.66 1.95 -17.28
C MET A 1 -2.05 0.80 -16.49
N SER A 2 -1.27 -0.10 -17.11
CA SER A 2 -0.61 -1.23 -16.42
C SER A 2 0.57 -0.78 -15.60
N ARG A 3 0.95 -1.58 -14.60
CA ARG A 3 2.22 -1.38 -13.86
C ARG A 3 3.41 -1.25 -14.82
N GLU A 4 3.46 -2.04 -15.89
CA GLU A 4 4.45 -1.89 -16.97
C GLU A 4 4.26 -0.59 -17.77
N GLN A 5 3.05 -0.22 -18.19
CA GLN A 5 2.80 1.03 -18.92
C GLN A 5 3.11 2.26 -18.07
N ILE A 6 2.86 2.20 -16.76
CA ILE A 6 3.23 3.25 -15.81
C ILE A 6 4.76 3.25 -15.63
N TRP A 7 5.42 2.10 -15.55
CA TRP A 7 6.90 2.03 -15.55
C TRP A 7 7.51 2.62 -16.82
N THR A 8 7.02 2.26 -18.00
CA THR A 8 7.55 2.74 -19.28
C THR A 8 7.27 4.22 -19.49
N ARG A 9 6.16 4.74 -18.95
CA ARG A 9 5.73 6.14 -19.13
C ARG A 9 6.25 7.09 -18.03
N HIS A 10 6.44 6.59 -16.82
CA HIS A 10 6.73 7.40 -15.64
C HIS A 10 8.01 6.99 -14.88
N GLY A 11 8.71 5.93 -15.31
CA GLY A 11 9.95 5.44 -14.71
C GLY A 11 9.74 4.53 -13.50
N HIS A 12 10.84 4.16 -12.82
CA HIS A 12 10.78 3.53 -11.49
C HIS A 12 10.23 4.56 -10.48
N GLY A 13 9.09 4.28 -9.86
CA GLY A 13 8.48 5.26 -8.96
C GLY A 13 7.36 4.75 -8.05
N ALA A 14 7.04 3.46 -8.04
CA ALA A 14 6.04 2.95 -7.09
C ALA A 14 6.56 3.11 -5.66
N VAL A 15 5.75 3.73 -4.81
CA VAL A 15 6.07 3.98 -3.39
C VAL A 15 5.01 3.34 -2.51
N SER A 16 5.41 2.91 -1.31
CA SER A 16 4.48 2.36 -0.32
C SER A 16 3.51 3.44 0.15
N LEU A 17 2.32 3.03 0.60
CA LEU A 17 1.36 3.97 1.21
C LEU A 17 1.94 4.66 2.45
N ARG A 18 2.86 3.99 3.17
CA ARG A 18 3.63 4.58 4.27
C ARG A 18 4.49 5.74 3.77
N LEU A 19 5.26 5.53 2.71
CA LEU A 19 6.11 6.57 2.14
C LEU A 19 5.29 7.72 1.54
N ALA A 20 4.16 7.41 0.88
CA ALA A 20 3.20 8.41 0.44
C ALA A 20 2.68 9.27 1.62
N GLY A 21 2.42 8.64 2.77
CA GLY A 21 2.03 9.33 4.00
C GLY A 21 3.11 10.25 4.58
N ILE A 22 4.39 9.84 4.52
CA ILE A 22 5.52 10.70 4.93
C ILE A 22 5.60 11.95 4.06
N PHE A 23 5.38 11.82 2.75
CA PHE A 23 5.30 12.98 1.86
C PHE A 23 4.06 13.85 2.12
N ASP A 24 2.93 13.25 2.48
CA ASP A 24 1.72 13.98 2.81
C ASP A 24 1.91 14.82 4.10
N SER A 25 2.54 14.26 5.13
CA SER A 25 2.81 14.97 6.38
C SER A 25 3.92 16.02 6.27
N GLY A 26 4.78 15.94 5.24
CA GLY A 26 5.95 16.81 5.09
C GLY A 26 7.07 16.46 6.08
N ASP A 27 7.09 15.24 6.62
CA ASP A 27 8.09 14.77 7.58
C ASP A 27 9.39 14.37 6.86
N PHE A 28 10.13 15.38 6.40
CA PHE A 28 11.38 15.20 5.68
C PHE A 28 12.47 14.53 6.53
N GLN A 29 12.42 14.70 7.85
CA GLN A 29 13.38 14.06 8.75
C GLN A 29 13.15 12.54 8.76
N ARG A 30 11.91 12.10 8.93
CA ARG A 30 11.56 10.68 8.81
C ARG A 30 11.91 10.11 7.45
N LEU A 31 11.69 10.87 6.37
CA LEU A 31 12.05 10.46 5.02
C LEU A 31 13.57 10.18 4.89
N GLN A 32 14.41 11.09 5.39
CA GLN A 32 15.87 10.92 5.34
C GLN A 32 16.30 9.66 6.07
N SER A 33 15.74 9.40 7.24
CA SER A 33 16.04 8.20 8.03
C SER A 33 15.62 6.92 7.31
N GLU A 34 14.40 6.87 6.74
CA GLU A 34 13.94 5.69 5.97
C GLU A 34 14.80 5.45 4.71
N LEU A 35 15.22 6.51 4.01
CA LEU A 35 16.14 6.40 2.85
C LEU A 35 17.50 5.82 3.26
N ALA A 36 18.05 6.26 4.39
CA ALA A 36 19.33 5.75 4.90
C ALA A 36 19.22 4.27 5.32
N ILE A 37 18.14 3.89 6.01
CA ILE A 37 17.87 2.50 6.39
C ILE A 37 17.72 1.61 5.15
N ASP A 38 17.01 2.07 4.11
CA ASP A 38 16.88 1.31 2.85
C ASP A 38 18.17 1.25 2.04
N ALA A 39 19.07 2.24 2.18
CA ALA A 39 20.38 2.19 1.53
C ALA A 39 21.23 1.01 2.03
N ILE A 40 21.18 0.69 3.32
CA ILE A 40 21.83 -0.51 3.89
C ILE A 40 21.22 -1.79 3.29
N ARG A 41 19.88 -1.86 3.18
CA ARG A 41 19.19 -2.96 2.51
C ARG A 41 19.68 -3.14 1.08
N GLY A 42 19.69 -2.07 0.30
CA GLY A 42 20.09 -2.13 -1.11
C GLY A 42 21.54 -2.59 -1.31
N ARG A 43 22.43 -2.24 -0.38
CA ARG A 43 23.85 -2.62 -0.41
C ARG A 43 24.09 -4.05 0.06
N ASP A 44 23.54 -4.42 1.22
CA ASP A 44 23.94 -5.63 1.96
C ASP A 44 22.89 -6.75 1.89
N PHE A 45 21.62 -6.40 1.64
CA PHE A 45 20.48 -7.32 1.60
C PHE A 45 19.62 -7.10 0.34
N PRO A 46 20.19 -7.18 -0.88
CA PRO A 46 19.49 -6.79 -2.11
C PRO A 46 18.23 -7.62 -2.42
N GLY A 47 18.12 -8.83 -1.85
CA GLY A 47 16.93 -9.68 -1.95
C GLY A 47 15.80 -9.32 -0.98
N ALA A 48 16.04 -8.42 -0.01
CA ALA A 48 15.03 -7.97 0.93
C ALA A 48 14.09 -6.94 0.29
N VAL A 49 12.81 -7.02 0.62
CA VAL A 49 11.77 -6.08 0.19
C VAL A 49 12.01 -4.72 0.85
N SER A 50 11.98 -3.67 0.03
CA SER A 50 12.18 -2.30 0.50
C SER A 50 11.00 -1.79 1.33
N ARG A 51 11.28 -1.11 2.43
CA ARG A 51 10.26 -0.39 3.23
C ARG A 51 9.62 0.78 2.47
N LEU A 52 10.33 1.29 1.48
CA LEU A 52 9.92 2.44 0.66
C LEU A 52 8.87 2.07 -0.39
N SER A 53 8.74 0.78 -0.73
CA SER A 53 7.81 0.30 -1.76
C SER A 53 6.93 -0.88 -1.30
N GLY A 54 7.37 -1.65 -0.32
CA GLY A 54 6.66 -2.78 0.23
C GLY A 54 5.46 -2.41 1.10
N MET A 55 4.52 -3.34 1.18
CA MET A 55 3.39 -3.30 2.11
C MET A 55 3.82 -3.87 3.46
N PHE A 56 3.32 -3.25 4.53
CA PHE A 56 3.57 -3.68 5.90
C PHE A 56 2.39 -4.53 6.39
N VAL A 57 2.68 -5.74 6.87
CA VAL A 57 1.69 -6.65 7.44
C VAL A 57 2.30 -7.27 8.69
N PHE A 58 1.52 -7.47 9.75
CA PHE A 58 2.00 -8.25 10.89
C PHE A 58 1.96 -9.73 10.56
N ASP A 59 3.05 -10.45 10.89
CA ASP A 59 3.17 -11.89 10.62
C ASP A 59 2.21 -12.70 11.52
N GLU A 60 1.96 -12.20 12.72
CA GLU A 60 1.17 -12.85 13.76
C GLU A 60 0.29 -11.85 14.51
N VAL A 61 -0.82 -12.35 15.07
CA VAL A 61 -1.82 -11.53 15.78
C VAL A 61 -1.21 -10.89 17.02
N GLU A 62 -0.34 -11.62 17.72
CA GLU A 62 0.37 -11.19 18.91
C GLU A 62 1.21 -9.94 18.63
N SER A 63 1.91 -9.93 17.49
CA SER A 63 2.72 -8.79 17.04
C SER A 63 1.82 -7.58 16.71
N ALA A 64 0.67 -7.78 16.07
CA ALA A 64 -0.27 -6.70 15.80
C ALA A 64 -0.83 -6.07 17.09
N LEU A 65 -1.20 -6.90 18.08
CA LEU A 65 -1.69 -6.45 19.37
C LEU A 65 -0.60 -5.77 20.21
N ALA A 66 0.63 -6.31 20.19
CA ALA A 66 1.76 -5.72 20.88
C ALA A 66 2.12 -4.35 20.28
N ALA A 67 2.09 -4.22 18.95
CA ALA A 67 2.33 -2.96 18.26
C ALA A 67 1.26 -1.90 18.58
N GLU A 68 -0.01 -2.31 18.69
CA GLU A 68 -1.09 -1.43 19.18
C GLU A 68 -0.81 -0.93 20.60
N GLN A 69 -0.48 -1.85 21.53
CA GLN A 69 -0.24 -1.53 22.93
C GLN A 69 1.00 -0.66 23.16
N ALA A 70 2.05 -0.88 22.36
CA ALA A 70 3.29 -0.11 22.42
C ALA A 70 3.12 1.33 21.89
N ALA A 71 1.93 1.68 21.36
CA ALA A 71 1.56 3.02 20.93
C ALA A 71 2.57 3.65 19.95
N TRP A 72 3.18 2.85 19.06
CA TRP A 72 4.21 3.27 18.11
C TRP A 72 3.79 4.49 17.27
N GLY A 73 4.10 5.69 17.79
CA GLY A 73 3.71 6.98 17.21
C GLY A 73 2.20 7.20 17.05
N GLY A 74 1.34 6.41 17.70
CA GLY A 74 -0.12 6.49 17.50
C GLY A 74 -0.59 6.15 16.07
N HIS A 75 0.26 5.52 15.26
CA HIS A 75 -0.02 5.22 13.85
C HIS A 75 -0.87 3.96 13.65
N ILE A 76 -0.99 3.11 14.67
CA ILE A 76 -1.82 1.90 14.64
C ILE A 76 -3.17 2.23 15.25
N ASN A 77 -4.22 2.12 14.45
CA ASN A 77 -5.60 2.29 14.89
C ASN A 77 -6.28 0.91 14.90
N SER A 78 -6.63 0.41 16.08
CA SER A 78 -7.27 -0.89 16.22
C SER A 78 -8.62 -1.01 15.54
N ASN A 79 -9.27 0.11 15.22
CA ASN A 79 -10.47 0.08 14.38
C ASN A 79 -10.18 -0.41 12.95
N TYR A 80 -8.93 -0.44 12.51
CA TYR A 80 -8.55 -0.92 11.17
C TYR A 80 -7.71 -2.21 11.19
N LEU A 81 -7.42 -2.78 12.36
CA LEU A 81 -6.80 -4.10 12.44
C LEU A 81 -7.76 -5.17 11.91
N THR A 82 -7.27 -5.99 10.99
CA THR A 82 -8.04 -7.03 10.31
C THR A 82 -7.11 -8.08 9.73
N ASP A 83 -7.62 -9.29 9.59
CA ASP A 83 -6.98 -10.35 8.85
C ASP A 83 -6.92 -10.00 7.36
N VAL A 84 -5.78 -10.34 6.75
CA VAL A 84 -5.52 -10.18 5.33
C VAL A 84 -4.95 -11.47 4.75
N GLY A 85 -5.34 -11.81 3.53
CA GLY A 85 -4.68 -12.81 2.71
C GLY A 85 -3.61 -12.16 1.85
N LEU A 86 -2.44 -12.79 1.71
CA LEU A 86 -1.34 -12.23 0.93
C LEU A 86 -1.09 -13.04 -0.34
N MET A 87 -0.85 -12.33 -1.43
CA MET A 87 -0.33 -12.89 -2.69
C MET A 87 0.90 -12.09 -3.07
N TYR A 88 2.07 -12.71 -3.05
CA TYR A 88 3.34 -11.99 -3.21
C TYR A 88 4.41 -12.81 -3.92
N GLY A 89 5.33 -12.10 -4.57
CA GLY A 89 6.53 -12.70 -5.18
C GLY A 89 7.69 -12.75 -4.19
N ALA A 90 7.82 -11.74 -3.34
CA ALA A 90 8.85 -11.63 -2.32
C ALA A 90 8.27 -11.08 -1.01
N ALA A 91 8.81 -11.57 0.10
CA ALA A 91 8.52 -11.06 1.42
C ALA A 91 9.80 -11.01 2.26
N THR A 92 9.84 -10.10 3.23
CA THR A 92 10.96 -9.96 4.17
C THR A 92 10.41 -9.82 5.57
N ARG A 93 10.78 -10.78 6.42
CA ARG A 93 10.35 -10.85 7.81
C ARG A 93 11.39 -10.21 8.71
N VAL A 94 10.97 -9.23 9.50
CA VAL A 94 11.85 -8.37 10.29
C VAL A 94 11.16 -7.98 11.59
N ASP A 95 11.96 -7.65 12.61
CA ASP A 95 11.45 -7.17 13.89
C ASP A 95 11.38 -5.65 13.91
N ALA A 96 10.17 -5.09 13.97
CA ALA A 96 9.95 -3.66 13.93
C ALA A 96 10.45 -2.93 15.21
N ASN A 97 10.76 -3.64 16.30
CA ASN A 97 11.43 -3.05 17.46
C ASN A 97 12.83 -2.49 17.13
N TRP A 98 13.51 -2.97 16.08
CA TRP A 98 14.78 -2.35 15.68
C TRP A 98 14.57 -0.94 15.14
N ILE A 99 13.44 -0.66 14.48
CA ILE A 99 13.11 0.69 13.97
C ILE A 99 12.94 1.68 15.12
N THR A 100 12.35 1.25 16.25
CA THR A 100 12.17 2.11 17.42
C THR A 100 13.49 2.37 18.17
N GLN A 101 14.50 1.53 17.96
CA GLN A 101 15.85 1.72 18.51
C GLN A 101 16.77 2.50 17.58
N MET A 102 16.55 2.44 16.27
CA MET A 102 17.32 3.19 15.28
C MET A 102 16.98 4.68 15.27
N LEU A 103 15.82 5.07 15.82
CA LEU A 103 15.27 6.41 15.70
C LEU A 103 15.04 7.03 17.08
N ASP A 104 15.42 8.30 17.24
CA ASP A 104 15.02 9.10 18.39
C ASP A 104 13.56 9.60 18.27
N ALA A 105 13.12 10.41 19.24
CA ALA A 105 11.75 10.93 19.29
C ALA A 105 11.43 11.89 18.12
N GLU A 106 12.46 12.51 17.54
CA GLU A 106 12.38 13.41 16.39
C GLU A 106 12.65 12.68 15.06
N ALA A 107 12.67 11.35 15.08
CA ALA A 107 12.93 10.49 13.93
C ALA A 107 14.33 10.66 13.30
N ASN A 108 15.31 11.17 14.04
CA ASN A 108 16.72 11.13 13.63
C ASN A 108 17.32 9.77 13.90
N LEU A 109 18.30 9.40 13.07
CA LEU A 109 19.10 8.20 13.30
C LEU A 109 20.02 8.39 14.50
N VAL A 110 19.99 7.43 15.42
CA VAL A 110 20.88 7.43 16.60
C VAL A 110 22.31 7.03 16.22
N PRO A 111 23.32 7.25 17.08
CA PRO A 111 24.65 6.68 16.87
C PRO A 111 24.58 5.16 16.70
N GLU A 112 25.42 4.60 15.82
CA GLU A 112 25.49 3.17 15.52
C GLU A 112 24.23 2.55 14.87
N TRP A 113 23.32 3.39 14.36
CA TRP A 113 22.11 2.93 13.66
C TRP A 113 22.41 1.98 12.50
N GLU A 114 23.57 2.09 11.83
CA GLU A 114 23.93 1.19 10.73
C GLU A 114 24.00 -0.27 11.19
N GLN A 115 24.52 -0.51 12.39
CA GLN A 115 24.65 -1.85 12.97
C GLN A 115 23.26 -2.41 13.31
N LEU A 116 22.37 -1.56 13.83
CA LEU A 116 20.98 -1.91 14.10
C LEU A 116 20.21 -2.19 12.79
N ALA A 117 20.48 -1.43 11.72
CA ALA A 117 19.90 -1.66 10.41
C ALA A 117 20.32 -3.02 9.83
N VAL A 118 21.59 -3.41 9.99
CA VAL A 118 22.07 -4.74 9.59
C VAL A 118 21.33 -5.84 10.35
N LYS A 119 21.13 -5.69 11.67
CA LYS A 119 20.34 -6.65 12.46
C LYS A 119 18.90 -6.75 12.00
N TYR A 120 18.24 -5.60 11.83
CA TYR A 120 16.89 -5.50 11.30
C TYR A 120 16.74 -6.24 9.98
N TRP A 121 17.58 -5.93 9.00
CA TRP A 121 17.51 -6.53 7.66
C TRP A 121 17.93 -8.00 7.60
N SER A 122 18.73 -8.46 8.56
CA SER A 122 19.07 -9.88 8.71
C SER A 122 17.92 -10.74 9.28
N GLY A 123 16.86 -10.10 9.80
CA GLY A 123 15.76 -10.80 10.46
C GLY A 123 16.06 -11.22 11.90
N GLU A 124 17.08 -10.62 12.53
CA GLU A 124 17.40 -10.86 13.95
C GLU A 124 16.27 -10.34 14.85
N ALA A 125 15.95 -11.06 15.92
CA ALA A 125 14.99 -10.61 16.92
C ALA A 125 15.61 -9.55 17.85
N SER A 126 14.90 -8.47 18.10
CA SER A 126 15.26 -7.47 19.09
C SER A 126 14.79 -7.91 20.49
N GLY A 127 15.60 -8.75 21.13
CA GLY A 127 15.34 -9.20 22.50
C GLY A 127 14.29 -10.31 22.58
N ALA A 128 13.64 -10.43 23.75
CA ALA A 128 12.79 -11.56 24.08
C ALA A 128 11.34 -11.47 23.55
N SER A 129 10.89 -10.26 23.18
CA SER A 129 9.52 -9.99 22.74
C SER A 129 9.53 -9.25 21.39
N PRO A 130 9.94 -9.93 20.30
CA PRO A 130 9.96 -9.34 18.98
C PRO A 130 8.56 -8.97 18.51
N ILE A 131 8.47 -7.93 17.67
CA ILE A 131 7.23 -7.58 16.96
C ILE A 131 7.49 -7.77 15.48
N TRP A 132 7.04 -8.91 14.98
CA TRP A 132 7.30 -9.37 13.62
C TRP A 132 6.40 -8.69 12.61
N GLU A 133 7.04 -8.01 11.65
CA GLU A 133 6.40 -7.50 10.44
C GLU A 133 6.92 -8.25 9.21
N LEU A 134 6.03 -8.42 8.23
CA LEU A 134 6.32 -8.80 6.87
C LEU A 134 6.26 -7.56 5.98
N LEU A 135 7.38 -7.28 5.31
CA LEU A 135 7.45 -6.38 4.17
C LEU A 135 7.16 -7.18 2.91
N VAL A 136 6.13 -6.81 2.17
CA VAL A 136 5.59 -7.62 1.07
C VAL A 136 5.65 -6.85 -0.24
N ASP A 137 6.24 -7.43 -1.29
CA ASP A 137 6.06 -7.00 -2.68
C ASP A 137 4.98 -7.88 -3.33
N GLY A 138 3.76 -7.35 -3.36
CA GLY A 138 2.58 -8.09 -3.80
C GLY A 138 1.28 -7.35 -3.48
N SER A 139 0.22 -8.14 -3.34
CA SER A 139 -1.14 -7.67 -3.04
C SER A 139 -1.68 -8.33 -1.78
N ALA A 140 -2.58 -7.62 -1.10
CA ALA A 140 -3.32 -8.13 0.05
C ALA A 140 -4.82 -8.11 -0.23
N ILE A 141 -5.51 -9.14 0.25
CA ILE A 141 -6.97 -9.26 0.24
C ILE A 141 -7.46 -9.06 1.67
N VAL A 142 -8.26 -8.02 1.89
CA VAL A 142 -8.84 -7.75 3.21
C VAL A 142 -10.00 -8.71 3.47
N TYR A 143 -9.91 -9.55 4.50
CA TYR A 143 -10.97 -10.50 4.84
C TYR A 143 -12.01 -9.93 5.80
N GLY A 144 -11.61 -9.01 6.70
CA GLY A 144 -12.50 -8.44 7.71
C GLY A 144 -13.70 -7.72 7.11
N THR A 145 -14.89 -8.30 7.29
CA THR A 145 -16.16 -7.74 6.80
C THR A 145 -16.42 -6.35 7.36
N ARG A 146 -16.10 -6.09 8.64
CA ARG A 146 -16.29 -4.78 9.28
C ARG A 146 -15.49 -3.68 8.55
N VAL A 147 -14.20 -3.90 8.33
CA VAL A 147 -13.32 -2.93 7.65
C VAL A 147 -13.75 -2.72 6.21
N ARG A 148 -14.12 -3.80 5.50
CA ARG A 148 -14.66 -3.71 4.13
C ARG A 148 -15.95 -2.89 4.05
N ASN A 149 -16.88 -3.08 4.98
CA ASN A 149 -18.12 -2.31 5.02
C ASN A 149 -17.85 -0.82 5.30
N GLN A 150 -16.96 -0.52 6.25
CA GLN A 150 -16.55 0.87 6.53
C GLN A 150 -15.91 1.54 5.31
N ALA A 151 -15.02 0.83 4.59
CA ALA A 151 -14.43 1.33 3.35
C ALA A 151 -15.50 1.59 2.28
N TYR A 152 -16.45 0.68 2.13
CA TYR A 152 -17.58 0.83 1.20
C TYR A 152 -18.43 2.07 1.55
N GLU A 153 -18.77 2.29 2.81
CA GLU A 153 -19.54 3.45 3.28
C GLU A 153 -18.81 4.78 3.01
N VAL A 154 -17.48 4.81 3.17
CA VAL A 154 -16.66 5.98 2.83
C VAL A 154 -16.72 6.26 1.32
N ILE A 155 -16.59 5.23 0.47
CA ILE A 155 -16.67 5.41 -0.98
C ILE A 155 -18.09 5.81 -1.40
N GLN A 156 -19.12 5.18 -0.84
CA GLN A 156 -20.52 5.51 -1.13
C GLN A 156 -20.85 6.96 -0.76
N SER A 157 -20.31 7.48 0.34
CA SER A 157 -20.57 8.85 0.78
C SER A 157 -19.76 9.89 0.00
N ARG A 158 -18.48 9.62 -0.30
CA ARG A 158 -17.59 10.58 -0.98
C ARG A 158 -17.63 10.52 -2.49
N TYR A 159 -17.77 9.32 -3.04
CA TYR A 159 -17.70 9.02 -4.46
C TYR A 159 -18.84 8.07 -4.90
N PRO A 160 -20.12 8.42 -4.66
CA PRO A 160 -21.26 7.55 -5.00
C PRO A 160 -21.29 7.14 -6.48
N GLN A 161 -20.79 7.99 -7.37
CA GLN A 161 -20.67 7.72 -8.81
C GLN A 161 -19.66 6.63 -9.16
N SER A 162 -18.77 6.27 -8.23
CA SER A 162 -17.70 5.30 -8.43
C SER A 162 -18.08 3.90 -7.92
N LEU A 163 -19.30 3.70 -7.42
CA LEU A 163 -19.75 2.41 -6.89
C LEU A 163 -19.80 1.29 -7.95
N GLY A 164 -20.17 1.61 -9.19
CA GLY A 164 -20.12 0.65 -10.29
C GLY A 164 -18.69 0.17 -10.56
N LEU A 165 -17.74 1.12 -10.62
CA LEU A 165 -16.32 0.80 -10.75
C LEU A 165 -15.81 0.00 -9.55
N LEU A 166 -16.19 0.34 -8.32
CA LEU A 166 -15.78 -0.40 -7.13
C LEU A 166 -16.23 -1.86 -7.19
N GLU A 167 -17.47 -2.10 -7.58
CA GLU A 167 -18.01 -3.45 -7.70
C GLU A 167 -17.35 -4.23 -8.84
N GLU A 168 -17.10 -3.58 -9.97
CA GLU A 168 -16.32 -4.15 -11.07
C GLU A 168 -14.90 -4.51 -10.63
N SER A 169 -14.22 -3.61 -9.92
CA SER A 169 -12.86 -3.80 -9.40
C SER A 169 -12.80 -4.97 -8.41
N ARG A 170 -13.84 -5.13 -7.59
CA ARG A 170 -13.96 -6.26 -6.66
C ARG A 170 -14.07 -7.59 -7.42
N ILE A 171 -14.88 -7.64 -8.47
CA ILE A 171 -15.01 -8.83 -9.33
C ILE A 171 -13.69 -9.10 -10.06
N ALA A 172 -13.04 -8.07 -10.60
CA ALA A 172 -11.75 -8.19 -11.25
C ALA A 172 -10.70 -8.81 -10.30
N ALA A 173 -10.61 -8.32 -9.06
CA ALA A 173 -9.70 -8.85 -8.06
C ALA A 173 -9.99 -10.33 -7.72
N LEU A 174 -11.27 -10.72 -7.60
CA LEU A 174 -11.67 -12.12 -7.38
C LEU A 174 -11.23 -13.05 -8.53
N LEU A 175 -11.17 -12.52 -9.75
CA LEU A 175 -10.79 -13.24 -10.95
C LEU A 175 -9.29 -13.15 -11.26
N GLY A 176 -8.50 -12.52 -10.40
CA GLY A 176 -7.04 -12.38 -10.56
C GLY A 176 -6.61 -11.26 -11.50
N PHE A 177 -7.50 -10.30 -11.78
CA PHE A 177 -7.21 -9.10 -12.57
C PHE A 177 -6.99 -7.89 -11.65
N SER A 178 -6.22 -6.91 -12.13
CA SER A 178 -5.86 -5.72 -11.35
C SER A 178 -6.73 -4.49 -11.65
N LEU A 179 -7.81 -4.62 -12.43
CA LEU A 179 -8.70 -3.49 -12.74
C LEU A 179 -9.22 -2.83 -11.46
N GLY A 180 -9.07 -1.51 -11.38
CA GLY A 180 -9.45 -0.72 -10.21
C GLY A 180 -8.41 -0.65 -9.10
N HIS A 181 -7.29 -1.37 -9.22
CA HIS A 181 -6.23 -1.31 -8.24
C HIS A 181 -5.61 0.10 -8.21
N VAL A 182 -5.51 0.68 -7.01
CA VAL A 182 -4.92 2.01 -6.79
C VAL A 182 -3.49 1.84 -6.29
N SER A 183 -2.55 2.55 -6.91
CA SER A 183 -1.14 2.56 -6.51
C SER A 183 -0.60 3.99 -6.41
N SER A 184 0.28 4.24 -5.45
CA SER A 184 0.99 5.51 -5.25
C SER A 184 2.32 5.52 -5.98
N TRP A 185 2.60 6.64 -6.64
CA TRP A 185 3.81 6.81 -7.45
C TRP A 185 4.44 8.17 -7.20
N LEU A 186 5.76 8.15 -7.03
CA LEU A 186 6.60 9.34 -7.02
C LEU A 186 7.28 9.46 -8.38
N THR A 187 6.95 10.51 -9.13
CA THR A 187 7.50 10.75 -10.46
C THR A 187 8.27 12.05 -10.48
N ARG A 188 9.44 12.06 -11.11
CA ARG A 188 10.21 13.30 -11.27
C ARG A 188 9.66 14.10 -12.46
N LYS A 189 9.37 15.38 -12.24
CA LYS A 189 9.14 16.40 -13.28
C LYS A 189 10.37 17.30 -13.40
N GLU A 190 10.33 18.28 -14.30
CA GLU A 190 11.46 19.18 -14.56
C GLU A 190 11.85 20.00 -13.32
N ASP A 191 10.85 20.51 -12.58
CA ASP A 191 11.01 21.46 -11.46
C ASP A 191 10.59 20.91 -10.08
N HIS A 192 9.80 19.83 -10.05
CA HIS A 192 9.31 19.17 -8.83
C HIS A 192 9.30 17.64 -8.96
N ALA A 193 9.13 16.94 -7.85
CA ALA A 193 8.66 15.55 -7.84
C ALA A 193 7.15 15.55 -7.57
N GLU A 194 6.41 14.66 -8.19
CA GLU A 194 4.96 14.54 -8.05
C GLU A 194 4.63 13.18 -7.42
N LEU A 195 4.02 13.22 -6.23
CA LEU A 195 3.31 12.08 -5.67
C LEU A 195 1.90 12.06 -6.27
N ALA A 196 1.55 11.00 -6.99
CA ALA A 196 0.24 10.82 -7.60
C ALA A 196 -0.28 9.40 -7.38
N PHE A 197 -1.60 9.27 -7.43
CA PHE A 197 -2.29 7.98 -7.31
C PHE A 197 -2.90 7.59 -8.65
N TYR A 198 -2.61 6.37 -9.08
CA TYR A 198 -3.07 5.85 -10.36
C TYR A 198 -3.95 4.64 -10.14
N LEU A 199 -5.05 4.61 -10.89
CA LEU A 199 -5.95 3.47 -10.96
C LEU A 199 -5.60 2.61 -12.20
N ASP A 200 -5.44 1.31 -11.97
CA ASP A 200 -5.19 0.36 -13.04
C ASP A 200 -6.48 0.11 -13.84
N ASN A 201 -6.37 0.24 -15.16
CA ASN A 201 -7.48 0.07 -16.11
C ASN A 201 -7.04 -0.81 -17.29
N THR A 202 -6.18 -1.78 -17.03
CA THR A 202 -5.54 -2.60 -18.07
C THR A 202 -6.41 -3.70 -18.60
N SER A 203 -7.26 -4.24 -17.73
CA SER A 203 -8.17 -5.31 -18.08
C SER A 203 -9.39 -4.78 -18.81
N ASP A 204 -9.56 -3.46 -18.90
CA ASP A 204 -10.61 -2.81 -19.68
C ASP A 204 -10.46 -3.16 -21.16
N GLY A 205 -11.51 -3.78 -21.71
CA GLY A 205 -11.52 -4.32 -23.06
C GLY A 205 -10.66 -5.58 -23.29
N ASP A 206 -9.99 -6.15 -22.28
CA ASP A 206 -9.26 -7.42 -22.42
C ASP A 206 -10.26 -8.58 -22.64
N PRO A 207 -10.23 -9.29 -23.78
CA PRO A 207 -11.15 -10.39 -24.04
C PRO A 207 -11.11 -11.50 -22.97
N ARG A 208 -9.97 -11.72 -22.33
CA ARG A 208 -9.81 -12.71 -21.25
C ARG A 208 -10.57 -12.29 -20.00
N TYR A 209 -10.49 -11.01 -19.66
CA TYR A 209 -11.24 -10.43 -18.54
C TYR A 209 -12.74 -10.49 -18.82
N LEU A 210 -13.18 -10.05 -20.00
CA LEU A 210 -14.59 -10.07 -20.39
C LEU A 210 -15.17 -11.49 -20.36
N ALA A 211 -14.42 -12.49 -20.85
CA ALA A 211 -14.83 -13.88 -20.79
C ALA A 211 -14.92 -14.41 -19.34
N ALA A 212 -13.94 -14.08 -18.49
CA ALA A 212 -13.94 -14.49 -17.09
C ALA A 212 -15.11 -13.88 -16.29
N VAL A 213 -15.40 -12.60 -16.50
CA VAL A 213 -16.55 -11.91 -15.89
C VAL A 213 -17.87 -12.53 -16.37
N ALA A 214 -18.01 -12.77 -17.68
CA ALA A 214 -19.21 -13.38 -18.24
C ALA A 214 -19.47 -14.78 -17.66
N GLU A 215 -18.43 -15.57 -17.41
CA GLU A 215 -18.56 -16.88 -16.78
C GLU A 215 -18.90 -16.77 -15.30
N TYR A 216 -18.18 -15.91 -14.56
CA TYR A 216 -18.44 -15.67 -13.14
C TYR A 216 -19.90 -15.27 -12.89
N LEU A 217 -20.45 -14.35 -13.68
CA LEU A 217 -21.83 -13.88 -13.53
C LEU A 217 -22.89 -14.97 -13.76
N LYS A 218 -22.58 -16.06 -14.48
CA LYS A 218 -23.51 -17.21 -14.63
C LYS A 218 -23.56 -18.08 -13.37
N THR A 219 -22.46 -18.17 -12.64
CA THR A 219 -22.29 -19.08 -11.51
C THR A 219 -22.26 -18.38 -10.15
N ALA A 220 -22.25 -17.04 -10.15
CA ALA A 220 -22.15 -16.24 -8.95
C ALA A 220 -23.31 -16.57 -7.98
N PRO A 221 -23.02 -16.77 -6.68
CA PRO A 221 -24.08 -16.98 -5.70
C PRO A 221 -25.10 -15.82 -5.72
N PRO A 222 -26.38 -16.09 -5.43
CA PRO A 222 -27.36 -15.03 -5.21
C PRO A 222 -26.83 -13.98 -4.24
N ASP A 223 -27.08 -12.70 -4.53
CA ASP A 223 -26.66 -11.53 -3.72
C ASP A 223 -25.14 -11.32 -3.57
N SER A 224 -24.30 -12.16 -4.18
CA SER A 224 -22.83 -11.97 -4.18
C SER A 224 -22.35 -10.85 -5.10
N VAL A 225 -23.24 -10.33 -5.94
CA VAL A 225 -22.98 -9.24 -6.89
C VAL A 225 -23.91 -8.08 -6.56
N ASN A 226 -23.34 -6.91 -6.35
CA ASN A 226 -24.10 -5.68 -6.17
C ASN A 226 -24.58 -5.16 -7.53
N ALA A 227 -25.58 -5.84 -8.10
CA ALA A 227 -26.16 -5.51 -9.39
C ALA A 227 -26.65 -4.05 -9.43
N ARG A 228 -27.18 -3.56 -8.30
CA ARG A 228 -27.58 -2.14 -8.19
C ARG A 228 -26.40 -1.21 -8.43
N ALA A 229 -25.23 -1.48 -7.87
CA ALA A 229 -24.03 -0.67 -8.10
C ALA A 229 -23.52 -0.78 -9.56
N LEU A 230 -23.45 -2.00 -10.12
CA LEU A 230 -23.01 -2.21 -11.51
C LEU A 230 -23.88 -1.47 -12.53
N PHE A 231 -25.20 -1.45 -12.31
CA PHE A 231 -26.16 -0.85 -13.25
C PHE A 231 -26.63 0.54 -12.85
N ALA A 232 -26.14 1.11 -11.75
CA ALA A 232 -26.55 2.44 -11.27
C ALA A 232 -26.13 3.58 -12.21
N THR A 233 -25.20 3.36 -13.15
CA THR A 233 -24.77 4.40 -14.10
C THR A 233 -24.55 3.80 -15.49
N PRO A 234 -25.63 3.66 -16.30
CA PRO A 234 -25.51 3.20 -17.67
C PRO A 234 -24.57 4.13 -18.47
N GLY A 235 -23.48 3.56 -19.00
CA GLY A 235 -22.70 4.16 -20.08
C GLY A 235 -21.49 5.03 -19.72
N VAL A 236 -21.23 5.35 -18.44
CA VAL A 236 -19.96 6.01 -18.03
C VAL A 236 -19.60 5.62 -16.60
N ALA A 237 -18.64 4.70 -16.43
CA ALA A 237 -17.99 4.51 -15.14
C ALA A 237 -17.23 5.81 -14.79
N ARG A 238 -17.58 6.45 -13.66
CA ARG A 238 -16.90 7.67 -13.22
C ARG A 238 -15.83 7.33 -12.20
N LEU A 239 -14.59 7.61 -12.59
CA LEU A 239 -13.43 7.44 -11.72
C LEU A 239 -13.57 8.30 -10.46
N PRO A 240 -13.09 7.81 -9.30
CA PRO A 240 -12.95 8.66 -8.13
C PRO A 240 -11.93 9.77 -8.44
N ASP A 241 -12.24 10.99 -8.01
CA ASP A 241 -11.27 12.09 -8.09
C ASP A 241 -10.31 11.98 -6.91
N LEU A 242 -9.08 11.55 -7.22
CA LEU A 242 -7.98 11.39 -6.26
C LEU A 242 -6.99 12.57 -6.29
N THR A 243 -7.29 13.64 -7.03
CA THR A 243 -6.36 14.79 -7.19
C THR A 243 -6.01 15.43 -5.86
N SER A 244 -6.94 15.46 -4.90
CA SER A 244 -6.71 15.97 -3.54
C SER A 244 -5.63 15.23 -2.75
N TYR A 245 -5.30 14.00 -3.15
CA TYR A 245 -4.24 13.20 -2.53
C TYR A 245 -2.89 13.36 -3.24
N SER A 246 -2.85 14.00 -4.39
CA SER A 246 -1.61 14.21 -5.14
C SER A 246 -0.86 15.44 -4.61
N LYS A 247 0.47 15.39 -4.61
CA LYS A 247 1.33 16.49 -4.14
C LYS A 247 2.49 16.77 -5.06
N ALA A 248 2.76 18.06 -5.27
CA ALA A 248 4.00 18.55 -5.84
C ALA A 248 5.01 18.81 -4.71
N LEU A 249 6.19 18.21 -4.84
CA LEU A 249 7.28 18.25 -3.88
C LEU A 249 8.45 18.98 -4.53
N PRO A 250 8.93 20.10 -3.98
CA PRO A 250 10.03 20.84 -4.60
C PRO A 250 11.31 19.99 -4.61
N LEU A 251 12.06 19.99 -5.72
CA LEU A 251 13.33 19.25 -5.82
C LEU A 251 14.47 19.86 -4.98
N ARG A 252 14.26 21.07 -4.45
CA ARG A 252 15.18 21.76 -3.53
C ARG A 252 14.39 22.23 -2.31
N PRO A 253 14.90 22.07 -1.08
CA PRO A 253 14.29 22.70 0.08
C PRO A 253 14.22 24.22 -0.16
N GLN A 254 13.04 24.82 0.06
CA GLN A 254 12.95 26.28 0.08
C GLN A 254 13.73 26.80 1.30
N PRO A 255 14.51 27.88 1.13
CA PRO A 255 15.34 28.45 2.19
C PRO A 255 14.52 28.99 3.36
#